data_AF-A0A1I2LFC9-F1
#
_entry.id   AF-A0A1I2LFC9-F1
#
_cell.length_a   1.000
_cell.length_b   1.000
_cell.length_c   1.000
_cell.angle_alpha   90.00
_cell.angle_beta   90.00
_cell.angle_gamma   90.00
#
_symmetry.space_group_name_H-M   'P 1'
#
loop_
_entity.id
_entity.type
_entity.pdbx_description
1 polymer ?
#
loop_
_entity_poly.entity_id
_entity_poly.type
_entity_poly.pdbx_seq_one_letter_code
_entity_poly.pdbx_strand_id
1 'polypeptide(L)'
;MARTAELQHQRRAFWTGIRDGLPTVAAAKRSGVSQARGFRWFRECGGVSPVELSEPTGRYLDLAEREEIACGLERGESLRAIGRRLGRSGST
;
A
#
# COMPACT_ATOMS: atom_id res chain seq x y z
N MET A 1 5.15 -11.42 -4.93
CA MET A 1 5.39 -9.98 -4.63
C MET A 1 4.11 -9.20 -4.32
N ALA A 2 3.00 -9.38 -5.04
CA ALA A 2 1.72 -8.67 -4.80
C ALA A 2 1.22 -8.74 -3.35
N ARG A 3 1.24 -9.93 -2.72
CA ARG A 3 0.81 -10.11 -1.32
C ARG A 3 1.56 -9.22 -0.31
N THR A 4 2.85 -8.97 -0.50
CA THR A 4 3.65 -8.16 0.43
C THR A 4 3.38 -6.67 0.24
N ALA A 5 3.18 -6.21 -1.00
CA ALA A 5 2.81 -4.83 -1.30
C ALA A 5 1.41 -4.49 -0.79
N GLU A 6 0.45 -5.40 -0.98
CA GLU A 6 -0.91 -5.26 -0.43
C GLU A 6 -0.90 -5.09 1.09
N LEU A 7 -0.14 -5.94 1.79
CA LEU A 7 0.02 -5.82 3.24
C LEU A 7 0.67 -4.50 3.68
N GLN A 8 1.59 -3.93 2.89
CA GLN A 8 2.21 -2.64 3.18
C GLN A 8 1.20 -1.49 3.03
N HIS A 9 0.41 -1.48 1.94
CA HIS A 9 -0.65 -0.49 1.73
C HIS A 9 -1.70 -0.55 2.85
N GLN A 10 -2.20 -1.74 3.17
CA GLN A 10 -3.12 -1.96 4.30
C GLN A 10 -2.51 -1.49 5.63
N ARG A 11 -1.22 -1.76 5.87
CA ARG A 11 -0.55 -1.32 7.09
C ARG A 11 -0.44 0.22 7.16
N ARG A 12 -0.10 0.90 6.07
CA ARG A 12 -0.10 2.38 6.00
C ARG A 12 -1.50 2.95 6.23
N ALA A 13 -2.52 2.40 5.59
CA ALA A 13 -3.91 2.84 5.75
C ALA A 13 -4.38 2.68 7.20
N PHE A 14 -4.04 1.56 7.86
CA PHE A 14 -4.35 1.32 9.26
C PHE A 14 -3.74 2.38 10.16
N TRP A 15 -2.42 2.60 10.05
CA TRP A 15 -1.71 3.55 10.91
C TRP A 15 -2.05 5.01 10.62
N THR A 16 -2.41 5.33 9.38
CA THR A 16 -3.00 6.64 9.04
C THR A 16 -4.31 6.84 9.79
N GLY A 17 -5.18 5.82 9.82
CA GLY A 17 -6.41 5.87 10.62
C GLY A 17 -6.15 6.08 12.12
N ILE A 18 -5.16 5.39 12.70
CA ILE A 18 -4.76 5.61 14.10
C ILE A 18 -4.25 7.04 14.32
N ARG A 19 -3.42 7.57 13.42
CA ARG A 19 -2.91 8.95 13.48
C ARG A 19 -4.03 9.98 13.38
N ASP A 20 -5.06 9.69 12.60
CA ASP A 20 -6.27 10.51 12.45
C ASP A 20 -7.20 10.40 13.68
N GLY A 21 -6.85 9.61 14.70
CA GLY A 21 -7.61 9.45 15.94
C GLY A 21 -8.70 8.38 15.90
N LEU A 22 -8.73 7.52 14.87
CA LEU A 22 -9.72 6.45 14.80
C LEU A 22 -9.45 5.36 15.84
N PRO A 23 -10.51 4.77 16.44
CA PRO A 23 -10.35 3.58 17.26
C PRO A 23 -9.85 2.41 16.42
N THR A 24 -9.09 1.50 17.03
CA THR A 24 -8.43 0.37 16.35
C THR A 24 -9.34 -0.44 15.42
N VAL A 25 -10.60 -0.67 15.82
CA VAL A 25 -11.59 -1.38 15.01
C VAL A 25 -11.98 -0.59 13.75
N ALA A 26 -12.16 0.73 13.87
CA ALA A 26 -12.47 1.58 12.73
C ALA A 26 -11.26 1.73 11.79
N ALA A 27 -10.06 1.86 12.33
CA ALA A 27 -8.82 1.87 11.56
C ALA A 27 -8.62 0.54 10.79
N ALA A 28 -8.87 -0.61 11.42
CA ALA A 28 -8.80 -1.92 10.77
C ALA A 28 -9.82 -2.06 9.64
N LYS A 29 -11.06 -1.61 9.87
CA LYS A 29 -12.11 -1.59 8.83
C LYS A 29 -11.70 -0.71 7.65
N ARG A 30 -11.20 0.51 7.92
CA ARG A 30 -10.73 1.44 6.89
C ARG A 30 -9.60 0.84 6.06
N SER A 31 -8.69 0.10 6.69
CA SER A 31 -7.55 -0.52 6.02
C SER A 31 -7.84 -1.88 5.39
N GLY A 32 -9.10 -2.33 5.38
CA GLY A 32 -9.48 -3.61 4.78
C GLY A 32 -8.98 -4.86 5.51
N VAL A 33 -8.64 -4.76 6.80
CA VAL A 33 -8.16 -5.92 7.59
C VAL A 33 -9.13 -6.30 8.70
N SER A 34 -9.04 -7.54 9.18
CA SER A 34 -9.85 -8.00 10.31
C SER A 34 -9.50 -7.26 11.60
N GLN A 35 -10.46 -7.13 12.50
CA GLN A 35 -10.26 -6.50 13.81
C GLN A 35 -9.11 -7.16 14.59
N ALA A 36 -9.05 -8.49 14.57
CA ALA A 36 -7.99 -9.25 15.24
C ALA A 36 -6.59 -8.89 14.72
N ARG A 37 -6.44 -8.63 13.40
CA ARG A 37 -5.18 -8.17 12.82
C ARG A 37 -4.87 -6.72 13.22
N GLY A 38 -5.85 -5.83 13.21
CA GLY A 38 -5.68 -4.45 13.67
C GLY A 38 -5.22 -4.35 15.13
N PHE A 39 -5.88 -5.09 16.04
CA PHE A 39 -5.46 -5.17 17.44
C PHE A 39 -4.06 -5.75 17.61
N ARG A 40 -3.71 -6.77 16.82
CA ARG A 40 -2.36 -7.33 16.82
C ARG A 40 -1.32 -6.27 16.42
N TRP A 41 -1.51 -5.57 15.30
CA TRP A 41 -0.61 -4.52 14.86
C TRP A 41 -0.46 -3.40 15.89
N PHE A 42 -1.58 -2.94 16.46
CA PHE A 42 -1.56 -1.90 17.49
C PHE A 42 -0.73 -2.33 18.70
N ARG A 43 -0.95 -3.56 19.20
CA ARG A 43 -0.26 -4.11 20.37
C ARG A 43 1.23 -4.37 20.10
N GLU A 44 1.57 -4.89 18.93
CA GLU A 44 2.96 -5.19 18.55
C GLU A 44 3.81 -3.93 18.41
N CYS A 45 3.22 -2.80 18.00
CA CYS A 45 3.95 -1.55 17.77
C CYS A 45 3.69 -0.48 18.85
N GLY A 46 3.01 -0.82 19.95
CA GLY A 46 2.76 0.10 21.07
C GLY A 46 1.96 1.34 20.70
N GLY A 47 1.09 1.25 19.69
CA GLY A 47 0.31 2.39 19.20
C GLY A 47 1.06 3.38 18.30
N VAL A 48 2.30 3.10 17.91
CA VAL A 48 3.10 3.94 17.00
C VAL A 48 3.33 3.19 15.69
N SER A 49 3.24 3.89 14.55
CA SER A 49 3.48 3.26 13.25
C SER A 49 4.95 2.83 13.10
N PRO A 50 5.23 1.58 12.69
CA PRO A 50 6.58 1.12 12.37
C PRO A 50 6.97 1.43 10.91
N VAL A 51 6.14 2.16 10.17
CA VAL A 51 6.38 2.50 8.76
C VAL A 51 6.15 3.98 8.51
N GLU A 52 6.78 4.49 7.46
CA GLU A 52 6.42 5.79 6.91
C GLU A 52 5.00 5.74 6.31
N LEU A 53 4.21 6.77 6.61
CA LEU A 53 2.79 6.83 6.23
C LEU A 53 2.56 7.51 4.88
N SER A 54 3.53 8.25 4.36
CA SER A 54 3.43 8.80 3.01
C SER A 54 3.43 7.69 1.97
N GLU A 55 2.80 7.95 0.84
CA GLU A 55 2.91 7.03 -0.29
C GLU A 55 4.37 6.98 -0.79
N PRO A 56 4.84 5.80 -1.27
CA PRO A 56 6.16 5.66 -1.83
C PRO A 56 6.31 6.56 -3.06
N THR A 57 7.46 7.20 -3.19
CA THR A 57 7.78 8.03 -4.35
C THR A 57 9.18 7.71 -4.86
N GLY A 58 9.49 8.19 -6.07
CA GLY A 58 10.81 8.05 -6.67
C GLY A 58 11.15 6.59 -7.00
N ARG A 59 12.07 5.99 -6.23
CA ARG A 59 12.59 4.63 -6.48
C ARG A 59 11.53 3.55 -6.33
N TYR A 60 10.51 3.76 -5.50
CA TYR A 60 9.52 2.75 -5.16
C TYR A 60 8.19 3.02 -5.84
N LEU A 61 7.54 1.95 -6.32
CA LEU A 61 6.18 2.01 -6.88
C LEU A 61 5.13 2.16 -5.76
N ASP A 62 4.20 3.11 -5.95
CA ASP A 62 2.97 3.19 -5.17
C ASP A 62 1.95 2.10 -5.60
N LEU A 63 0.76 2.08 -4.98
CA LEU A 63 -0.26 1.08 -5.29
C LEU A 63 -0.83 1.28 -6.71
N ALA A 64 -1.16 2.52 -7.09
CA ALA A 64 -1.77 2.83 -8.38
C ALA A 64 -0.83 2.45 -9.54
N GLU A 65 0.46 2.71 -9.40
CA GLU A 65 1.48 2.34 -10.38
C GLU A 65 1.61 0.82 -10.52
N ARG A 66 1.49 0.08 -9.40
CA ARG A 66 1.51 -1.39 -9.43
C ARG A 66 0.28 -1.97 -10.11
N GLU A 67 -0.89 -1.42 -9.81
CA GLU A 67 -2.14 -1.80 -10.47
C GLU A 67 -2.05 -1.51 -11.97
N GLU A 68 -1.50 -0.36 -12.35
CA GLU A 68 -1.37 0.00 -13.74
C GLU A 68 -0.39 -0.90 -14.51
N ILE A 69 0.71 -1.30 -13.86
CA ILE A 69 1.62 -2.32 -14.39
C ILE A 69 0.88 -3.65 -14.56
N ALA A 70 0.15 -4.11 -13.53
CA ALA A 70 -0.57 -5.37 -13.56
C ALA A 70 -1.59 -5.41 -14.71
N CYS A 71 -2.45 -4.38 -14.81
CA CYS A 71 -3.44 -4.29 -15.87
C CYS A 71 -2.80 -4.13 -17.25
N GLY A 72 -1.70 -3.37 -17.38
CA GLY A 72 -0.96 -3.26 -18.65
C GLY A 72 -0.37 -4.59 -19.11
N LEU A 73 0.19 -5.37 -18.18
CA LEU A 73 0.69 -6.71 -18.46
C LEU A 73 -0.43 -7.66 -18.89
N GLU A 74 -1.58 -7.63 -18.22
CA GLU A 74 -2.76 -8.42 -18.60
C GLU A 74 -3.29 -8.04 -19.99
N ARG A 75 -3.20 -6.76 -20.37
CA ARG A 75 -3.53 -6.27 -21.72
C ARG A 75 -2.48 -6.63 -22.78
N GLY A 76 -1.35 -7.24 -22.41
CA GLY A 76 -0.26 -7.57 -23.32
C GLY A 76 0.58 -6.37 -23.77
N GLU A 77 0.55 -5.27 -23.02
CA GLU A 77 1.33 -4.07 -23.34
C GLU A 77 2.83 -4.28 -23.10
N SER A 78 3.67 -3.66 -23.93
CA SER A 78 5.11 -3.65 -23.69
C SER A 78 5.47 -2.85 -22.43
N LEU A 79 6.52 -3.26 -21.71
CA LEU A 79 7.03 -2.53 -20.53
C LEU A 79 7.34 -1.05 -20.82
N ARG A 80 7.79 -0.73 -22.04
CA ARG A 80 8.02 0.65 -22.48
C ARG A 80 6.73 1.44 -22.66
N ALA A 81 5.64 0.82 -23.08
CA ALA A 81 4.33 1.46 -23.16
C ALA A 81 3.78 1.75 -21.77
N ILE A 82 3.83 0.76 -20.87
CA ILE A 82 3.43 0.90 -19.46
C ILE A 82 4.25 2.02 -18.80
N GLY A 83 5.58 1.97 -18.92
CA GLY A 83 6.48 2.99 -18.38
C GLY A 83 6.15 4.40 -18.88
N ARG A 84 5.94 4.58 -20.19
CA ARG A 84 5.55 5.90 -20.76
C ARG A 84 4.27 6.44 -20.15
N ARG A 85 3.27 5.59 -19.93
CA ARG A 85 2.00 5.98 -19.31
C ARG A 85 2.15 6.37 -17.84
N LEU A 86 3.06 5.70 -17.14
CA LEU A 86 3.42 6.03 -15.75
C LEU A 86 4.40 7.21 -15.61
N GLY A 87 4.90 7.77 -16.72
CA GLY A 87 5.99 8.74 -16.67
C GLY A 87 7.31 8.16 -16.14
N ARG A 88 7.51 6.85 -16.27
CA ARG A 88 8.68 6.10 -15.77
C ARG A 88 9.44 5.38 -16.88
N SER A 89 10.68 5.00 -16.60
CA SER A 89 11.42 4.13 -17.51
C SER A 89 10.79 2.74 -17.52
N GLY A 90 10.79 2.06 -18.67
CA GLY A 90 10.28 0.68 -18.77
C GLY A 90 11.16 -0.36 -18.06
N SER A 91 12.26 0.06 -17.42
CA SER A 91 13.13 -0.78 -16.59
C SER A 91 12.91 -0.58 -15.09
N THR A 92 11.96 0.27 -14.69
CA THR A 92 11.52 0.42 -13.29
C THR A 92 10.75 -0.82 -12.85
#